data_AF-A0A853B8Z7-F1
#
_entry.id   AF-A0A853B8Z7-F1
#
_cell.length_a   1.000
_cell.length_b   1.000
_cell.length_c   1.000
_cell.angle_alpha   90.00
_cell.angle_beta   90.00
_cell.angle_gamma   90.00
#
_symmetry.space_group_name_H-M   'P 1'
#
loop_
_entity.id
_entity.type
_entity.pdbx_description
1 polymer ?
#
loop_
_entity_poly.entity_id
_entity_poly.type
_entity_poly.pdbx_seq_one_letter_code
_entity_poly.pdbx_strand_id
1 'polypeptide(L)'
;MTQPQTATPVRRWRVPVVALVAGLVIGGGAVGLTWLGSTPARSDVATACEIVGRTTTLDPATDYAQYLRWGAAAQLAKAAAEQDPSRQALADALDKPVLVVQSTFAADGPEFETALSEAKAACAAL
;
A
#
# COMPACT_ATOMS: atom_id res chain seq x y z
N MET A 1 -72.25 -28.01 -17.04
CA MET A 1 -71.98 -26.83 -16.19
C MET A 1 -70.47 -26.68 -16.10
N THR A 2 -70.01 -25.46 -16.35
CA THR A 2 -68.64 -24.94 -16.48
C THR A 2 -67.77 -25.20 -15.25
N GLN A 3 -66.49 -25.54 -15.46
CA GLN A 3 -65.46 -25.46 -14.42
C GLN A 3 -64.48 -24.33 -14.79
N PRO A 4 -64.25 -23.35 -13.90
CA PRO A 4 -63.44 -22.18 -14.20
C PRO A 4 -61.95 -22.51 -14.09
N GLN A 5 -61.17 -22.09 -15.08
CA GLN A 5 -59.70 -22.16 -15.01
C GLN A 5 -59.19 -21.03 -14.09
N THR A 6 -58.68 -21.39 -12.92
CA THR A 6 -57.97 -20.49 -12.02
C THR A 6 -56.54 -20.30 -12.52
N ALA A 7 -56.27 -19.17 -13.18
CA ALA A 7 -54.92 -18.72 -13.47
C ALA A 7 -54.16 -18.48 -12.15
N THR A 8 -53.05 -19.18 -11.95
CA THR A 8 -52.15 -18.95 -10.82
C THR A 8 -51.49 -17.57 -10.98
N PRO A 9 -51.56 -16.66 -9.99
CA PRO A 9 -50.86 -15.40 -10.06
C PRO A 9 -49.36 -15.67 -9.92
N VAL A 10 -48.63 -15.69 -11.03
CA VAL A 10 -47.16 -15.71 -11.01
C VAL A 10 -46.66 -14.45 -10.30
N ARG A 11 -46.12 -14.70 -9.10
CA ARG A 11 -45.57 -13.77 -8.12
C ARG A 11 -44.57 -12.78 -8.75
N ARG A 12 -45.09 -11.64 -9.24
CA ARG A 12 -44.36 -10.49 -9.84
C ARG A 12 -43.25 -9.90 -8.95
N TRP A 13 -43.20 -10.27 -7.67
CA TRP A 13 -42.16 -9.86 -6.72
C TRP A 13 -40.81 -10.57 -6.87
N ARG A 14 -40.71 -11.64 -7.66
CA ARG A 14 -39.42 -12.33 -7.88
C ARG A 14 -38.51 -11.58 -8.85
N VAL A 15 -39.08 -10.79 -9.76
CA VAL A 15 -38.33 -10.03 -10.77
C VAL A 15 -37.40 -8.97 -10.16
N PRO A 16 -37.83 -8.11 -9.21
CA PRO A 16 -36.92 -7.12 -8.63
C PRO A 16 -35.82 -7.75 -7.78
N VAL A 17 -36.09 -8.87 -7.10
CA VAL A 17 -35.09 -9.56 -6.27
C VAL A 17 -33.98 -10.17 -7.13
N VAL A 18 -34.32 -10.79 -8.25
CA VAL A 18 -33.32 -11.35 -9.18
C VAL A 18 -32.47 -10.25 -9.81
N ALA A 19 -33.06 -9.11 -10.18
CA ALA A 19 -32.31 -7.98 -10.71
C ALA A 19 -31.34 -7.38 -9.69
N LEU A 20 -31.74 -7.31 -8.41
CA LEU A 20 -30.91 -6.77 -7.34
C LEU A 20 -29.75 -7.70 -6.99
N VAL A 21 -29.99 -9.02 -6.94
CA VAL A 21 -28.93 -10.02 -6.75
C VAL A 21 -27.98 -10.06 -7.94
N ALA A 22 -28.49 -10.01 -9.17
CA ALA A 22 -27.65 -9.95 -10.37
C ALA A 22 -26.81 -8.67 -10.41
N GLY A 23 -27.40 -7.51 -10.08
CA GLY A 23 -26.69 -6.25 -9.94
C GLY A 23 -25.63 -6.28 -8.84
N LEU A 24 -25.89 -6.93 -7.71
CA LEU A 24 -24.95 -7.07 -6.61
C LEU A 24 -23.79 -8.03 -6.95
N VAL A 25 -24.05 -9.12 -7.68
CA VAL A 25 -23.00 -10.07 -8.09
C VAL A 25 -22.12 -9.47 -9.19
N ILE A 26 -22.70 -8.71 -10.12
CA ILE A 26 -21.95 -8.03 -11.19
C ILE A 26 -21.18 -6.82 -10.60
N GLY A 27 -21.81 -6.04 -9.72
CA GLY A 27 -21.17 -4.92 -9.03
C GLY A 27 -20.10 -5.36 -8.02
N GLY A 28 -20.36 -6.43 -7.26
CA GLY A 28 -19.44 -6.99 -6.27
C GLY A 28 -18.29 -7.78 -6.88
N GLY A 29 -18.52 -8.46 -8.00
CA GLY A 29 -17.49 -9.22 -8.72
C GLY A 29 -16.35 -8.34 -9.25
N ALA A 30 -16.65 -7.10 -9.67
CA ALA A 30 -15.64 -6.16 -10.12
C ALA A 30 -14.68 -5.72 -9.00
N VAL A 31 -15.18 -5.52 -7.78
CA VAL A 31 -14.37 -5.08 -6.63
C VAL A 31 -13.55 -6.22 -6.02
N GLY A 32 -14.01 -7.47 -6.15
CA GLY A 32 -13.26 -8.65 -5.71
C GLY A 32 -12.11 -9.01 -6.65
N LEU A 33 -12.27 -8.84 -7.97
CA LEU A 33 -11.24 -9.14 -8.96
C LEU A 33 -10.07 -8.13 -8.92
N THR A 34 -10.32 -6.88 -8.54
CA THR A 34 -9.24 -5.91 -8.33
C THR A 34 -8.32 -6.28 -7.16
N TRP A 35 -8.81 -7.04 -6.17
CA TRP A 35 -8.00 -7.49 -5.03
C TRP A 35 -7.14 -8.73 -5.32
N LEU A 36 -7.49 -9.53 -6.34
CA LEU A 36 -6.78 -10.77 -6.68
C LEU A 36 -5.55 -10.55 -7.59
N GLY A 37 -5.46 -9.41 -8.27
CA GLY A 37 -4.38 -9.12 -9.25
C GLY A 37 -3.17 -8.36 -8.69
N SER A 38 -3.37 -7.60 -7.61
CA SER A 38 -2.33 -6.79 -6.97
C SER A 38 -1.79 -7.51 -5.74
N THR A 39 -0.77 -8.35 -5.91
CA THR A 39 0.02 -8.77 -4.75
C THR A 39 0.69 -7.53 -4.16
N PRO A 40 0.63 -7.33 -2.83
CA PRO A 40 1.19 -6.13 -2.20
C PRO A 40 2.64 -5.89 -2.62
N ALA A 41 3.44 -6.97 -2.67
CA ALA A 41 4.82 -6.95 -3.17
C ALA A 41 5.00 -6.31 -4.56
N ARG A 42 4.10 -6.53 -5.52
CA ARG A 42 4.23 -5.94 -6.87
C ARG A 42 3.90 -4.44 -6.86
N SER A 43 2.93 -4.03 -6.03
CA SER A 43 2.57 -2.63 -5.83
C SER A 43 3.68 -1.85 -5.12
N ASP A 44 4.29 -2.47 -4.10
CA ASP A 44 5.36 -1.87 -3.31
C ASP A 44 6.62 -1.65 -4.16
N VAL A 45 6.97 -2.62 -5.00
CA VAL A 45 8.10 -2.50 -5.95
C VAL A 45 7.84 -1.39 -6.98
N ALA A 46 6.64 -1.31 -7.55
CA ALA A 46 6.32 -0.28 -8.53
C ALA A 46 6.42 1.13 -7.93
N THR A 47 5.90 1.30 -6.71
CA THR A 47 5.96 2.57 -5.97
C THR A 47 7.41 2.92 -5.59
N ALA A 48 8.20 1.95 -5.13
CA ALA A 48 9.61 2.14 -4.83
C ALA A 48 10.39 2.60 -6.08
N CYS A 49 10.17 1.96 -7.24
CA CYS A 49 10.82 2.33 -8.49
C CYS A 49 10.42 3.74 -8.98
N GLU A 50 9.16 4.15 -8.80
CA GLU A 50 8.70 5.50 -9.16
C GLU A 50 9.40 6.57 -8.32
N ILE A 51 9.54 6.34 -7.01
CA ILE A 51 10.26 7.25 -6.11
C ILE A 51 11.73 7.35 -6.53
N VAL A 52 12.39 6.21 -6.76
CA VAL A 52 13.79 6.16 -7.22
C VAL A 52 13.98 6.92 -8.53
N GLY A 53 13.07 6.75 -9.49
CA GLY A 53 13.13 7.45 -10.78
C GLY A 53 12.98 8.97 -10.69
N ARG A 54 12.39 9.49 -9.60
CA ARG A 54 12.27 10.93 -9.31
C ARG A 54 13.36 11.46 -8.39
N THR A 55 14.24 10.58 -7.90
CA THR A 55 15.27 10.98 -6.94
C THR A 55 16.48 11.58 -7.65
N THR A 56 16.84 12.81 -7.30
CA THR A 56 17.95 13.57 -7.92
C THR A 56 19.10 13.84 -6.96
N THR A 57 18.81 13.94 -5.66
CA THR A 57 19.79 14.09 -4.57
C THR A 57 19.33 13.30 -3.36
N LEU A 58 20.29 12.86 -2.56
CA LEU A 58 20.11 12.08 -1.33
C LEU A 58 20.73 12.77 -0.12
N ASP A 59 21.17 14.01 -0.27
CA ASP A 59 21.77 14.79 0.79
C ASP A 59 20.69 15.38 1.71
N PRO A 60 20.57 14.90 2.96
CA PRO A 60 19.57 15.39 3.90
C PRO A 60 19.78 16.84 4.33
N ALA A 61 20.99 17.41 4.16
CA ALA A 61 21.26 18.82 4.48
C ALA A 61 20.66 19.77 3.44
N THR A 62 20.51 19.33 2.19
CA THR A 62 20.00 20.15 1.08
C THR A 62 18.58 19.78 0.66
N ASP A 63 18.19 18.51 0.77
CA ASP A 63 16.82 18.05 0.48
C ASP A 63 16.44 16.84 1.36
N TYR A 64 16.06 17.13 2.60
CA TYR A 64 15.60 16.10 3.55
C TYR A 64 14.34 15.36 3.07
N ALA A 65 13.47 16.01 2.30
CA ALA A 65 12.25 15.38 1.81
C ALA A 65 12.54 14.31 0.76
N GLN A 66 13.52 14.52 -0.12
CA GLN A 66 14.05 13.47 -1.01
C GLN A 66 14.60 12.28 -0.22
N TYR A 67 15.43 12.55 0.78
CA TYR A 67 16.02 11.50 1.61
C TYR A 67 14.96 10.63 2.29
N LEU A 68 13.91 11.25 2.86
CA LEU A 68 12.79 10.52 3.45
C LEU A 68 12.01 9.68 2.42
N ARG A 69 11.77 10.22 1.23
CA ARG A 69 11.09 9.49 0.14
C ARG A 69 11.91 8.27 -0.28
N TRP A 70 13.22 8.42 -0.46
CA TRP A 70 14.09 7.29 -0.76
C TRP A 70 14.06 6.24 0.36
N GLY A 71 14.11 6.68 1.62
CA GLY A 71 13.94 5.79 2.78
C GLY A 71 12.64 4.98 2.68
N ALA A 72 11.52 5.62 2.35
CA ALA A 72 10.24 4.94 2.13
C ALA A 72 10.32 3.93 0.97
N ALA A 73 10.98 4.26 -0.15
CA ALA A 73 11.19 3.33 -1.26
C ALA A 73 12.00 2.10 -0.85
N ALA A 74 13.03 2.27 -0.02
CA ALA A 74 13.81 1.17 0.53
C ALA A 74 12.96 0.26 1.45
N GLN A 75 12.11 0.85 2.30
CA GLN A 75 11.21 0.07 3.16
C GLN A 75 10.15 -0.70 2.36
N LEU A 76 9.58 -0.09 1.31
CA LEU A 76 8.65 -0.77 0.40
C LEU A 76 9.31 -1.96 -0.30
N ALA A 77 10.56 -1.80 -0.77
CA ALA A 77 11.29 -2.91 -1.38
C ALA A 77 11.61 -4.04 -0.39
N LYS A 78 11.91 -3.71 0.88
CA LYS A 78 12.08 -4.70 1.96
C LYS A 78 10.79 -5.46 2.24
N ALA A 79 9.67 -4.76 2.39
CA ALA A 79 8.35 -5.38 2.59
C ALA A 79 7.97 -6.29 1.41
N ALA A 80 8.31 -5.90 0.18
CA ALA A 80 8.13 -6.76 -0.99
C ALA A 80 9.04 -7.99 -0.95
N ALA A 81 10.28 -7.87 -0.46
CA ALA A 81 11.22 -8.98 -0.32
C ALA A 81 10.80 -10.00 0.74
N GLU A 82 10.11 -9.58 1.80
CA GLU A 82 9.52 -10.50 2.79
C GLU A 82 8.45 -11.42 2.18
N GLN A 83 7.70 -10.91 1.19
CA GLN A 83 6.67 -11.66 0.49
C GLN A 83 7.20 -12.43 -0.74
N ASP A 84 8.22 -11.88 -1.40
CA ASP A 84 8.85 -12.42 -2.62
C ASP A 84 10.39 -12.32 -2.50
N PRO A 85 11.07 -13.41 -2.08
CA PRO A 85 12.52 -13.42 -1.90
C PRO A 85 13.32 -13.03 -3.15
N SER A 86 12.74 -13.14 -4.36
CA SER A 86 13.40 -12.69 -5.59
C SER A 86 13.63 -11.17 -5.63
N ARG A 87 12.96 -10.40 -4.75
CA ARG A 87 13.11 -8.94 -4.61
C ARG A 87 14.19 -8.52 -3.64
N GLN A 88 14.86 -9.46 -2.97
CA GLN A 88 15.87 -9.13 -1.96
C GLN A 88 17.03 -8.30 -2.52
N ALA A 89 17.47 -8.61 -3.75
CA ALA A 89 18.50 -7.82 -4.43
C ALA A 89 18.09 -6.34 -4.64
N LEU A 90 16.81 -6.06 -4.89
CA LEU A 90 16.28 -4.70 -5.00
C LEU A 90 16.26 -4.01 -3.63
N ALA A 91 15.76 -4.70 -2.59
CA ALA A 91 15.73 -4.18 -1.23
C ALA A 91 17.14 -3.77 -0.77
N ASP A 92 18.13 -4.63 -0.96
CA ASP A 92 19.53 -4.37 -0.60
C ASP A 92 20.12 -3.21 -1.41
N ALA A 93 19.77 -3.09 -2.69
CA ALA A 93 20.23 -2.00 -3.54
C ALA A 93 19.68 -0.63 -3.10
N LEU A 94 18.42 -0.57 -2.66
CA LEU A 94 17.81 0.67 -2.17
C LEU A 94 18.23 1.03 -0.75
N ASP A 95 18.60 0.06 0.07
CA ASP A 95 19.03 0.29 1.45
C ASP A 95 20.45 0.84 1.54
N LYS A 96 21.34 0.43 0.64
CA LYS A 96 22.76 0.83 0.63
C LYS A 96 22.97 2.36 0.66
N PRO A 97 22.31 3.18 -0.18
CA PRO A 97 22.48 4.63 -0.13
C PRO A 97 22.02 5.25 1.19
N VAL A 98 20.94 4.73 1.79
CA VAL A 98 20.46 5.16 3.11
C VAL A 98 21.51 4.90 4.17
N LEU A 99 22.08 3.69 4.20
CA LEU A 99 23.13 3.31 5.13
C LEU A 99 24.38 4.18 4.97
N VAL A 100 24.79 4.48 3.73
CA VAL A 100 25.94 5.36 3.46
C VAL A 100 25.70 6.78 3.97
N VAL A 101 24.51 7.33 3.74
CA VAL A 101 24.12 8.65 4.27
C VAL A 101 24.13 8.60 5.80
N GLN A 102 23.46 7.62 6.42
CA GLN A 102 23.41 7.49 7.88
C GLN A 102 24.79 7.27 8.53
N SER A 103 25.70 6.56 7.88
CA SER A 103 27.06 6.38 8.40
C SER A 103 27.92 7.64 8.29
N THR A 104 27.56 8.56 7.39
CA THR A 104 28.30 9.80 7.13
C THR A 104 27.73 10.97 7.94
N PHE A 105 26.41 11.01 8.12
CA PHE A 105 25.72 11.94 9.00
C PHE A 105 25.72 11.36 10.41
N ALA A 106 26.74 11.74 11.18
CA ALA A 106 26.99 11.28 12.55
C ALA A 106 25.71 11.36 13.41
N ALA A 107 25.40 10.28 14.14
CA ALA A 107 24.25 10.20 15.06
C ALA A 107 24.64 10.71 16.45
N ASP A 108 25.29 11.87 16.47
CA ASP A 108 25.95 12.44 17.62
C ASP A 108 25.94 13.97 17.48
N GLY A 109 25.81 14.65 18.62
CA GLY A 109 25.64 16.11 18.68
C GLY A 109 24.33 16.54 19.33
N PRO A 110 24.26 17.82 19.77
CA PRO A 110 23.13 18.33 20.55
C PRO A 110 21.79 18.31 19.79
N GLU A 111 21.82 18.42 18.46
CA GLU A 111 20.63 18.33 17.61
C GLU A 111 20.03 16.92 17.61
N PHE A 112 20.89 15.89 17.56
CA PHE A 112 20.47 14.48 17.64
C PHE A 112 19.89 14.15 19.02
N GLU A 113 20.55 14.58 20.10
CA GLU A 113 20.06 14.38 21.47
C GLU A 113 18.72 15.08 21.70
N THR A 114 18.55 16.29 21.15
CA THR A 114 17.30 17.05 21.23
C THR A 114 16.18 16.31 20.50
N ALA A 115 16.39 15.93 19.23
CA ALA A 115 15.39 15.19 18.45
C ALA A 115 15.02 13.84 19.11
N LEU A 116 16.01 13.15 19.69
CA LEU A 116 15.78 11.90 20.43
C LEU A 116 14.95 12.14 21.69
N SER A 117 15.19 13.24 22.41
CA SER A 117 14.41 13.61 23.60
C SER A 117 12.96 13.97 23.26
N GLU A 118 12.73 14.69 22.17
CA GLU A 118 11.40 15.07 21.69
C GLU A 118 10.59 13.85 21.26
N ALA A 119 11.20 12.93 20.52
CA ALA A 119 10.57 11.67 20.13
C ALA A 119 10.15 10.84 21.36
N LYS A 120 11.03 10.74 22.37
CA LYS A 120 10.71 10.05 23.64
C LYS A 120 9.55 10.73 24.38
N ALA A 121 9.53 12.06 24.42
CA ALA A 121 8.46 12.81 25.06
C ALA A 121 7.11 12.59 24.36
N ALA A 122 7.09 12.57 23.03
CA ALA A 122 5.89 12.29 22.25
C ALA A 122 5.35 10.87 22.50
N CYS A 123 6.22 9.86 22.60
CA CYS A 123 5.82 8.50 22.94
C CYS A 123 5.33 8.34 24.38
N ALA A 124 5.87 9.11 25.34
CA ALA A 124 5.43 9.08 26.74
C ALA A 124 4.08 9.81 26.97
N ALA A 125 3.63 10.59 25.98
CA ALA A 125 2.35 11.29 26.01
C ALA A 125 1.19 10.48 25.40
N LEU A 126 1.45 9.24 24.97
CA LEU A 126 0.44 8.23 24.60
C LEU A 126 -0.03 7.45 25.83
#